data_AF-A0A535AWK0-F1
#
_entry.id   AF-A0A535AWK0-F1
#
_cell.length_a   1.000
_cell.length_b   1.000
_cell.length_c   1.000
_cell.angle_alpha   90.00
_cell.angle_beta   90.00
_cell.angle_gamma   90.00
#
_symmetry.space_group_name_H-M   'P 1'
#
loop_
_entity.id
_entity.type
_entity.pdbx_description
1 polymer ?
#
loop_
_entity_poly.entity_id
_entity_poly.type
_entity_poly.pdbx_seq_one_letter_code
_entity_poly.pdbx_strand_id
1 'polypeptide(L)'
;MTESQIREIKRLLAECTKEHRKEIFQFLRKEFPVHSLEAQLNADAEIILEAIGRASDLTQRGVRGIIAEAAFSTNVAKTLHGWKDITPPGDHAYDFLLTDGSEVRVQVKMQRLKGHVPMKANQAYRFLPSDAYVVETQKTRGGKHPETGADTRPYHFAEFDVLAVSLHPSTNDWKDFRYTVASWLIRRKENEDLLLKFQPVPVNTNDDWTDDFLTAVSWFRSSQKKRIYRI
;
A
#
# COMPACT_ATOMS: atom_id res chain seq x y z
N MET A 1 13.36 42.03 2.36
CA MET A 1 13.71 41.75 0.95
C MET A 1 12.50 42.06 0.09
N THR A 2 12.65 42.78 -1.02
CA THR A 2 11.55 43.17 -1.92
C THR A 2 11.30 42.10 -2.98
N GLU A 3 10.13 42.10 -3.62
CA GLU A 3 9.87 41.21 -4.77
C GLU A 3 10.89 41.37 -5.90
N SER A 4 11.38 42.60 -6.10
CA SER A 4 12.44 42.88 -7.08
C SER A 4 13.73 42.11 -6.75
N GLN A 5 14.11 42.05 -5.48
CA GLN A 5 15.27 41.30 -5.02
C GLN A 5 15.08 39.78 -5.18
N ILE A 6 13.88 39.25 -4.93
CA ILE A 6 13.58 37.82 -5.19
C ILE A 6 13.68 37.49 -6.68
N ARG A 7 13.13 38.36 -7.55
CA ARG A 7 13.22 38.19 -9.01
C ARG A 7 14.67 38.16 -9.48
N GLU A 8 15.51 39.04 -8.92
CA GLU A 8 16.94 39.07 -9.26
C GLU A 8 17.69 37.81 -8.80
N ILE A 9 17.42 37.32 -7.58
CA ILE A 9 17.99 36.04 -7.11
C ILE A 9 17.60 34.89 -8.03
N LYS A 10 16.34 34.82 -8.48
CA LYS A 10 15.88 33.79 -9.43
C LYS A 10 16.62 33.89 -10.77
N ARG A 11 16.84 35.11 -11.29
CA ARG A 11 17.60 35.33 -12.52
C ARG A 11 19.05 34.84 -12.38
N LEU A 12 19.73 35.21 -11.30
CA LEU A 12 21.11 34.80 -11.02
C LEU A 12 21.25 33.28 -10.84
N LEU A 13 20.28 32.64 -10.18
CA LEU A 13 20.23 31.18 -10.04
C LEU A 13 20.08 30.48 -11.40
N ALA A 14 19.36 31.06 -12.35
CA ALA A 14 19.20 30.49 -13.69
C ALA A 14 20.51 30.54 -14.51
N GLU A 15 21.39 31.50 -14.23
CA GLU A 15 22.71 31.66 -14.86
C GLU A 15 23.79 30.78 -14.21
N CYS A 16 23.51 30.23 -13.03
CA CYS A 16 24.42 29.36 -12.30
C CYS A 16 24.48 27.94 -12.88
N THR A 17 25.66 27.32 -12.76
CA THR A 17 25.86 25.89 -13.03
C THR A 17 25.02 25.03 -12.09
N LYS A 18 24.90 23.73 -12.38
CA LYS A 18 24.17 22.80 -11.52
C LYS A 18 24.87 22.66 -10.17
N GLU A 19 26.19 22.73 -10.16
CA GLU A 19 27.06 22.63 -8.99
C GLU A 19 26.85 23.83 -8.06
N HIS A 20 26.89 25.06 -8.58
CA HIS A 20 26.60 26.25 -7.79
C HIS A 20 25.18 26.24 -7.22
N ARG A 21 24.18 25.84 -8.03
CA ARG A 21 22.80 25.69 -7.55
C ARG A 21 22.68 24.65 -6.43
N LYS A 22 23.45 23.55 -6.52
CA LYS A 22 23.47 22.52 -5.47
C LYS A 22 24.09 23.05 -4.18
N GLU A 23 25.16 23.82 -4.26
CA GLU A 23 25.80 24.44 -3.09
C GLU A 23 24.85 25.43 -2.40
N ILE A 24 24.20 26.31 -3.17
CA ILE A 24 23.19 27.24 -2.65
C ILE A 24 22.01 26.48 -2.03
N PHE A 25 21.55 25.42 -2.69
CA PHE A 25 20.49 24.56 -2.14
C PHE A 25 20.90 23.96 -0.79
N GLN A 26 22.12 23.43 -0.67
CA GLN A 26 22.63 22.88 0.59
C GLN A 26 22.73 23.94 1.70
N PHE A 27 23.05 25.19 1.36
CA PHE A 27 23.01 26.29 2.32
C PHE A 27 21.58 26.57 2.80
N LEU A 28 20.63 26.75 1.88
CA LEU A 28 19.22 27.01 2.22
C LEU A 28 18.60 25.85 2.99
N ARG A 29 18.95 24.61 2.64
CA ARG A 29 18.41 23.39 3.25
C ARG A 29 18.62 23.31 4.76
N LYS A 30 19.69 23.95 5.28
CA LYS A 30 19.98 24.02 6.73
C LYS A 30 18.95 24.86 7.50
N GLU A 31 18.29 25.80 6.85
CA GLU A 31 17.30 26.69 7.44
C GLU A 31 15.87 26.19 7.19
N PHE A 32 15.66 25.46 6.09
CA PHE A 32 14.35 25.01 5.65
C PHE A 32 14.24 23.47 5.65
N PRO A 33 13.75 22.86 6.74
CA PRO A 33 13.32 21.47 6.76
C PRO A 33 12.28 21.19 5.66
N VAL A 34 12.40 20.07 4.97
CA VAL A 34 11.44 19.62 3.96
C VAL A 34 10.24 18.92 4.60
N HIS A 35 10.39 18.36 5.81
CA HIS A 35 9.30 17.71 6.53
C HIS A 35 9.44 17.82 8.05
N SER A 36 8.32 17.89 8.78
CA SER A 36 8.30 17.98 10.24
C SER A 36 8.98 16.79 10.94
N LEU A 37 9.04 15.64 10.27
CA LEU A 37 9.72 14.43 10.74
C LEU A 37 11.22 14.66 11.00
N GLU A 38 11.86 15.60 10.30
CA GLU A 38 13.27 15.92 10.53
C GLU A 38 13.50 16.49 11.93
N ALA A 39 12.62 17.39 12.37
CA ALA A 39 12.65 17.93 13.71
C ALA A 39 12.30 16.85 14.76
N GLN A 40 11.33 15.98 14.46
CA GLN A 40 10.93 14.89 15.36
C GLN A 40 12.03 13.86 15.58
N LEU A 41 12.78 13.51 14.53
CA LEU A 41 13.87 12.54 14.59
C LEU A 41 15.23 13.18 14.87
N ASN A 42 15.30 14.51 14.92
CA ASN A 42 16.54 15.28 15.05
C ASN A 42 17.59 14.85 13.99
N ALA A 43 17.16 14.73 12.74
CA ALA A 43 18.00 14.30 11.63
C ALA A 43 17.48 14.88 10.31
N ASP A 44 18.39 15.28 9.42
CA ASP A 44 18.04 15.77 8.09
C ASP A 44 17.39 14.65 7.24
N ALA A 45 16.50 15.03 6.32
CA ALA A 45 15.80 14.10 5.43
C ALA A 45 16.77 13.16 4.68
N GLU A 46 17.94 13.65 4.29
CA GLU A 46 18.99 12.89 3.62
C GLU A 46 19.50 11.73 4.50
N ILE A 47 19.72 11.97 5.79
CA ILE A 47 20.13 10.93 6.76
C ILE A 47 19.00 9.92 6.95
N ILE A 48 17.75 10.39 7.07
CA ILE A 48 16.58 9.54 7.25
C ILE A 48 16.39 8.61 6.04
N LEU A 49 16.44 9.16 4.82
CA LEU A 49 16.28 8.40 3.58
C LEU A 49 17.42 7.40 3.39
N GLU A 50 18.65 7.80 3.70
CA GLU A 50 19.81 6.92 3.65
C GLU A 50 19.70 5.79 4.69
N ALA A 51 19.21 6.08 5.89
CA ALA A 51 18.95 5.06 6.92
C ALA A 51 17.88 4.06 6.48
N ILE A 52 16.81 4.52 5.81
CA ILE A 52 15.80 3.65 5.20
C ILE A 52 16.42 2.80 4.08
N GLY A 53 17.23 3.40 3.20
CA GLY A 53 17.88 2.73 2.08
C GLY A 53 18.84 1.62 2.52
N ARG A 54 19.51 1.78 3.67
CA ARG A 54 20.39 0.77 4.28
C ARG A 54 19.67 -0.21 5.21
N ALA A 55 18.39 0.01 5.51
CA ALA A 55 17.66 -0.85 6.41
C ALA A 55 17.45 -2.25 5.84
N SER A 56 17.14 -3.21 6.72
CA SER A 56 16.82 -4.58 6.32
C SER A 56 15.65 -4.63 5.32
N ASP A 57 15.57 -5.71 4.52
CA ASP A 57 14.44 -5.95 3.60
C ASP A 57 13.08 -5.92 4.33
N LEU A 58 13.04 -6.36 5.59
CA LEU A 58 11.82 -6.28 6.40
C LEU A 58 11.39 -4.83 6.65
N THR A 59 12.33 -3.96 7.01
CA THR A 59 12.09 -2.53 7.26
C THR A 59 11.69 -1.83 5.96
N GLN A 60 12.42 -2.07 4.87
CA GLN A 60 12.09 -1.48 3.57
C GLN A 60 10.70 -1.92 3.09
N ARG A 61 10.33 -3.18 3.31
CA ARG A 61 8.98 -3.68 3.02
C ARG A 61 7.91 -2.97 3.86
N GLY A 62 8.20 -2.72 5.14
CA GLY A 62 7.32 -1.93 6.01
C GLY A 62 7.10 -0.51 5.48
N VAL A 63 8.18 0.19 5.11
CA VAL A 63 8.11 1.53 4.50
C VAL A 63 7.29 1.49 3.20
N ARG A 64 7.52 0.51 2.32
CA ARG A 64 6.75 0.37 1.08
C ARG A 64 5.25 0.13 1.35
N GLY A 65 4.91 -0.63 2.38
CA GLY A 65 3.52 -0.82 2.82
C GLY A 65 2.85 0.52 3.18
N ILE A 66 3.52 1.33 4.01
CA ILE A 66 3.05 2.65 4.40
C ILE A 66 2.92 3.58 3.18
N ILE A 67 3.84 3.50 2.20
CA ILE A 67 3.73 4.25 0.95
C ILE A 67 2.50 3.80 0.15
N ALA A 68 2.20 2.50 0.08
CA ALA A 68 1.01 2.00 -0.60
C ALA A 68 -0.29 2.51 0.05
N GLU A 69 -0.35 2.55 1.38
CA GLU A 69 -1.48 3.13 2.13
C GLU A 69 -1.64 4.63 1.82
N ALA A 70 -0.54 5.40 1.88
CA ALA A 70 -0.55 6.82 1.55
C ALA A 70 -0.94 7.09 0.09
N ALA A 71 -0.50 6.23 -0.83
CA ALA A 71 -0.87 6.28 -2.24
C ALA A 71 -2.36 5.98 -2.46
N PHE A 72 -2.92 4.98 -1.77
CA PHE A 72 -4.35 4.71 -1.80
C PHE A 72 -5.14 5.92 -1.28
N SER A 73 -4.76 6.47 -0.12
CA SER A 73 -5.42 7.66 0.44
C SER A 73 -5.43 8.84 -0.55
N THR A 74 -4.27 9.15 -1.14
CA THR A 74 -4.09 10.35 -1.97
C THR A 74 -4.73 10.20 -3.35
N ASN A 75 -4.56 9.04 -3.99
CA ASN A 75 -4.99 8.86 -5.38
C ASN A 75 -6.40 8.28 -5.51
N VAL A 76 -6.91 7.63 -4.45
CA VAL A 76 -8.21 6.96 -4.46
C VAL A 76 -9.12 7.61 -3.42
N ALA A 77 -8.90 7.40 -2.12
CA ALA A 77 -9.87 7.78 -1.09
C ALA A 77 -10.24 9.28 -1.12
N LYS A 78 -9.24 10.17 -1.26
CA LYS A 78 -9.44 11.63 -1.30
C LYS A 78 -10.02 12.15 -2.63
N THR A 79 -10.01 11.34 -3.69
CA THR A 79 -10.53 11.73 -5.01
C THR A 79 -11.99 11.32 -5.21
N LEU A 80 -12.53 10.46 -4.33
CA LEU A 80 -13.91 10.01 -4.36
C LEU A 80 -14.89 11.10 -3.94
N HIS A 81 -15.73 11.55 -4.87
CA HIS A 81 -16.76 12.54 -4.59
C HIS A 81 -17.87 11.97 -3.69
N GLY A 82 -18.21 12.67 -2.60
CA GLY A 82 -19.25 12.26 -1.65
C GLY A 82 -18.80 11.25 -0.61
N TRP A 83 -17.54 10.80 -0.67
CA TRP A 83 -16.96 9.89 0.30
C TRP A 83 -16.17 10.62 1.37
N LYS A 84 -16.08 10.00 2.55
CA LYS A 84 -15.26 10.45 3.67
C LYS A 84 -14.46 9.29 4.22
N ASP A 85 -13.23 9.57 4.60
CA ASP A 85 -12.42 8.71 5.46
C ASP A 85 -12.76 9.01 6.92
N ILE A 86 -13.34 8.03 7.61
CA ILE A 86 -13.73 8.10 9.02
C ILE A 86 -12.93 7.10 9.87
N THR A 87 -11.76 6.68 9.39
CA THR A 87 -10.91 5.70 10.07
C THR A 87 -10.54 6.18 11.47
N PRO A 88 -10.94 5.46 12.53
CA PRO A 88 -10.57 5.84 13.88
C PRO A 88 -9.08 5.55 14.11
N PRO A 89 -8.40 6.34 14.98
CA PRO A 89 -7.02 6.04 15.35
C PRO A 89 -6.95 4.65 16.02
N GLY A 90 -5.92 3.86 15.70
CA GLY A 90 -5.71 2.55 16.31
C GLY A 90 -5.04 1.54 15.39
N ASP A 91 -4.84 0.32 15.92
CA ASP A 91 -4.35 -0.85 15.18
C ASP A 91 -5.57 -1.70 14.79
N HIS A 92 -6.13 -1.40 13.62
CA HIS A 92 -7.30 -2.10 13.08
C HIS A 92 -6.88 -3.19 12.08
N ALA A 93 -7.81 -4.10 11.79
CA ALA A 93 -7.59 -5.11 10.76
C ALA A 93 -7.87 -4.60 9.33
N TYR A 94 -8.06 -3.30 9.17
CA TYR A 94 -8.24 -2.57 7.93
C TYR A 94 -7.47 -1.25 8.03
N ASP A 95 -7.05 -0.69 6.91
CA ASP A 95 -6.28 0.56 6.89
C ASP A 95 -7.19 1.78 6.70
N PHE A 96 -8.36 1.59 6.08
CA PHE A 96 -9.35 2.65 5.85
C PHE A 96 -10.77 2.21 6.19
N LEU A 97 -11.54 3.07 6.84
CA LEU A 97 -13.00 3.01 6.96
C LEU A 97 -13.58 4.18 6.15
N LEU A 98 -14.09 3.88 4.97
CA LEU A 98 -14.65 4.87 4.06
C LEU A 98 -16.18 4.84 4.12
N THR A 99 -16.83 6.00 3.96
CA THR A 99 -18.30 6.10 3.94
C THR A 99 -18.80 7.13 2.94
N ASP A 100 -19.87 6.78 2.23
CA ASP A 100 -20.73 7.66 1.43
C ASP A 100 -22.15 7.76 2.04
N GLY A 101 -22.29 7.36 3.31
CA GLY A 101 -23.57 7.04 3.96
C GLY A 101 -23.68 5.57 4.33
N SER A 102 -22.88 4.69 3.72
CA SER A 102 -22.68 3.30 4.15
C SER A 102 -21.20 2.97 4.25
N GLU A 103 -20.82 2.37 5.38
CA GLU A 103 -19.42 2.09 5.71
C GLU A 103 -18.83 0.95 4.88
N VAL A 104 -17.55 1.10 4.51
CA VAL A 104 -16.74 0.08 3.83
C VAL A 104 -15.35 0.07 4.44
N ARG A 105 -14.93 -1.07 4.96
CA ARG A 105 -13.57 -1.30 5.48
C ARG A 105 -12.66 -1.79 4.36
N VAL A 106 -11.55 -1.11 4.17
CA VAL A 106 -10.57 -1.41 3.12
C VAL A 106 -9.25 -1.78 3.75
N GLN A 107 -8.73 -2.96 3.41
CA GLN A 107 -7.35 -3.33 3.71
C GLN A 107 -6.51 -3.11 2.45
N VAL A 108 -5.46 -2.31 2.57
CA VAL A 108 -4.42 -2.13 1.58
C VAL A 108 -3.32 -3.16 1.81
N LYS A 109 -2.88 -3.80 0.73
CA LYS A 109 -1.71 -4.67 0.69
C LYS A 109 -0.90 -4.37 -0.55
N MET A 110 0.33 -4.84 -0.55
CA MET A 110 1.16 -4.82 -1.74
C MET A 110 1.29 -6.22 -2.32
N GLN A 111 1.32 -6.28 -3.65
CA GLN A 111 1.85 -7.42 -4.38
C GLN A 111 3.20 -7.86 -3.81
N ARG A 112 3.40 -9.16 -3.69
CA ARG A 112 4.59 -9.73 -3.08
C ARG A 112 5.77 -9.69 -4.04
N LEU A 113 6.94 -9.35 -3.49
CA LEU A 113 8.24 -9.57 -4.13
C LEU A 113 8.90 -10.83 -3.58
N LYS A 114 9.63 -11.54 -4.45
CA LYS A 114 10.56 -12.62 -4.09
C LYS A 114 11.89 -12.35 -4.79
N GLY A 115 12.94 -12.10 -4.01
CA GLY A 115 14.24 -11.72 -4.56
C GLY A 115 14.18 -10.45 -5.42
N HIS A 116 13.44 -9.44 -4.96
CA HIS A 116 13.21 -8.15 -5.67
C HIS A 116 12.44 -8.24 -6.99
N VAL A 117 11.87 -9.40 -7.34
CA VAL A 117 11.04 -9.59 -8.54
C VAL A 117 9.58 -9.86 -8.12
N PRO A 118 8.57 -9.35 -8.85
CA PRO A 118 7.17 -9.70 -8.64
C PRO A 118 6.96 -11.21 -8.57
N MET A 119 6.41 -11.67 -7.45
CA MET A 119 6.17 -13.08 -7.20
C MET A 119 4.88 -13.52 -7.90
N LYS A 120 4.95 -14.64 -8.63
CA LYS A 120 3.80 -15.31 -9.26
C LYS A 120 3.03 -16.17 -8.25
N ALA A 121 1.72 -16.33 -8.43
CA ALA A 121 0.87 -17.05 -7.48
C ALA A 121 1.26 -18.52 -7.33
N ASN A 122 1.59 -19.19 -8.44
CA ASN A 122 2.07 -20.58 -8.42
C ASN A 122 3.39 -20.80 -7.64
N GLN A 123 4.19 -19.74 -7.44
CA GLN A 123 5.40 -19.80 -6.61
C GLN A 123 5.07 -19.80 -5.11
N ALA A 124 3.88 -19.33 -4.72
CA ALA A 124 3.37 -19.41 -3.34
C ALA A 124 2.71 -20.77 -3.10
N TYR A 125 1.77 -21.15 -3.99
CA TYR A 125 1.10 -22.44 -3.96
C TYR A 125 0.92 -22.99 -5.36
N ARG A 126 1.38 -24.23 -5.63
CA ARG A 126 1.40 -24.82 -6.98
C ARG A 126 0.03 -24.91 -7.67
N PHE A 127 -1.07 -24.96 -6.90
CA PHE A 127 -2.43 -25.01 -7.44
C PHE A 127 -2.94 -23.64 -7.92
N LEU A 128 -2.26 -22.54 -7.55
CA LEU A 128 -2.63 -21.21 -8.00
C LEU A 128 -2.13 -20.96 -9.43
N PRO A 129 -2.79 -20.07 -10.18
CA PRO A 129 -2.42 -19.70 -11.55
C PRO A 129 -0.95 -19.24 -11.69
N SER A 130 -0.32 -19.57 -12.80
CA SER A 130 1.07 -19.18 -13.12
C SER A 130 1.18 -17.80 -13.77
N ASP A 131 0.10 -17.30 -14.36
CA ASP A 131 0.01 -16.00 -15.01
C ASP A 131 -0.32 -14.87 -14.02
N ALA A 132 -0.96 -15.18 -12.89
CA ALA A 132 -1.26 -14.22 -11.82
C ALA A 132 -0.06 -13.88 -10.92
N TYR A 133 -0.09 -12.68 -10.35
CA TYR A 133 0.77 -12.29 -9.23
C TYR A 133 0.16 -12.74 -7.90
N VAL A 134 0.84 -12.47 -6.79
CA VAL A 134 0.39 -12.87 -5.46
C VAL A 134 0.45 -11.74 -4.46
N VAL A 135 -0.52 -11.70 -3.55
CA VAL A 135 -0.52 -10.84 -2.37
C VAL A 135 -0.50 -11.70 -1.10
N GLU A 136 0.20 -11.23 -0.07
CA GLU A 136 0.20 -11.86 1.26
C GLU A 136 -0.88 -11.21 2.14
N THR A 137 -1.96 -11.94 2.41
CA THR A 137 -3.04 -11.54 3.31
C THR A 137 -2.81 -12.12 4.71
N GLN A 138 -1.78 -11.61 5.38
CA GLN A 138 -1.45 -11.92 6.78
C GLN A 138 -1.04 -10.63 7.50
N LYS A 139 -1.34 -10.54 8.80
CA LYS A 139 -0.92 -9.38 9.61
C LYS A 139 0.61 -9.43 9.81
N THR A 140 1.26 -8.27 9.75
CA THR A 140 2.73 -8.08 9.60
C THR A 140 3.59 -8.65 10.74
N ARG A 141 3.03 -8.83 11.95
CA ARG A 141 3.72 -9.51 13.05
C ARG A 141 3.38 -11.01 13.01
N GLY A 142 4.13 -11.76 12.23
CA GLY A 142 4.04 -13.22 12.25
C GLY A 142 4.27 -13.77 13.66
N GLY A 143 3.46 -14.75 14.04
CA GLY A 143 3.64 -15.54 15.25
C GLY A 143 3.14 -16.95 14.94
N LYS A 144 3.82 -17.95 15.48
CA LYS A 144 3.32 -19.32 15.48
C LYS A 144 2.87 -19.63 16.89
N HIS A 145 1.74 -20.32 17.02
CA HIS A 145 1.34 -20.85 18.32
C HIS A 145 2.43 -21.86 18.74
N PRO A 146 3.02 -21.73 19.94
CA PRO A 146 4.16 -22.55 20.36
C PRO A 146 3.86 -24.06 20.30
N GLU A 147 2.62 -24.44 20.62
CA GLU A 147 2.21 -25.85 20.72
C GLU A 147 1.71 -26.43 19.39
N THR A 148 1.03 -25.64 18.56
CA THR A 148 0.36 -26.14 17.36
C THR A 148 1.10 -25.77 16.08
N GLY A 149 2.07 -24.86 16.15
CA GLY A 149 2.78 -24.33 14.99
C GLY A 149 1.94 -23.49 14.03
N ALA A 150 0.65 -23.27 14.35
CA ALA A 150 -0.30 -22.55 13.51
C ALA A 150 0.02 -21.05 13.46
N ASP A 151 -0.23 -20.40 12.32
CA ASP A 151 -0.15 -18.94 12.23
C ASP A 151 -1.15 -18.31 13.20
N THR A 152 -0.69 -17.40 14.07
CA THR A 152 -1.55 -16.74 15.05
C THR A 152 -2.26 -15.50 14.49
N ARG A 153 -1.96 -15.09 13.25
CA ARG A 153 -2.51 -13.85 12.67
C ARG A 153 -3.00 -13.91 11.21
N PRO A 154 -3.72 -14.97 10.79
CA PRO A 154 -4.52 -14.89 9.57
C PRO A 154 -5.63 -13.85 9.73
N TYR A 155 -6.09 -13.30 8.61
CA TYR A 155 -7.28 -12.47 8.61
C TYR A 155 -8.54 -13.34 8.57
N HIS A 156 -9.59 -12.88 9.25
CA HIS A 156 -10.95 -13.37 9.06
C HIS A 156 -11.65 -12.58 7.94
N PHE A 157 -12.62 -13.20 7.27
CA PHE A 157 -13.42 -12.53 6.22
C PHE A 157 -14.22 -11.32 6.70
N ALA A 158 -14.53 -11.26 8.00
CA ALA A 158 -15.32 -10.18 8.58
C ALA A 158 -14.47 -8.98 9.03
N GLU A 159 -13.15 -9.02 8.88
CA GLU A 159 -12.25 -7.97 9.37
C GLU A 159 -12.15 -6.76 8.43
N PHE A 160 -12.34 -6.97 7.13
CA PHE A 160 -12.42 -5.92 6.13
C PHE A 160 -13.35 -6.36 4.99
N ASP A 161 -13.83 -5.41 4.19
CA ASP A 161 -14.84 -5.65 3.17
C ASP A 161 -14.24 -5.71 1.76
N VAL A 162 -13.24 -4.86 1.51
CA VAL A 162 -12.52 -4.76 0.23
C VAL A 162 -11.01 -4.92 0.46
N LEU A 163 -10.36 -5.71 -0.38
CA LEU A 163 -8.91 -5.79 -0.46
C LEU A 163 -8.42 -4.90 -1.61
N ALA A 164 -7.57 -3.93 -1.31
CA ALA A 164 -6.87 -3.10 -2.29
C ALA A 164 -5.41 -3.56 -2.40
N VAL A 165 -5.01 -4.05 -3.57
CA VAL A 165 -3.64 -4.54 -3.81
C VAL A 165 -2.90 -3.58 -4.72
N SER A 166 -1.86 -2.92 -4.21
CA SER A 166 -0.95 -2.13 -5.04
C SER A 166 -0.09 -3.05 -5.92
N LEU A 167 -0.15 -2.81 -7.23
CA LEU A 167 0.65 -3.49 -8.26
C LEU A 167 1.95 -2.76 -8.61
N HIS A 168 2.28 -1.67 -7.89
CA HIS A 168 3.53 -0.93 -8.04
C HIS A 168 4.78 -1.82 -8.19
N PRO A 169 4.96 -2.94 -7.46
CA PRO A 169 6.13 -3.79 -7.66
C PRO A 169 6.29 -4.33 -9.10
N SER A 170 5.20 -4.55 -9.83
CA SER A 170 5.22 -4.95 -11.24
C SER A 170 5.11 -3.81 -12.24
N THR A 171 4.46 -2.70 -11.88
CA THR A 171 4.14 -1.63 -12.84
C THR A 171 4.93 -0.34 -12.62
N ASN A 172 5.62 -0.23 -11.49
CA ASN A 172 6.33 0.97 -11.06
C ASN A 172 5.43 2.22 -10.97
N ASP A 173 4.12 2.02 -10.75
CA ASP A 173 3.13 3.07 -10.54
C ASP A 173 2.38 2.85 -9.22
N TRP A 174 2.47 3.81 -8.31
CA TRP A 174 1.78 3.77 -7.01
C TRP A 174 0.27 3.99 -7.12
N LYS A 175 -0.24 4.39 -8.28
CA LYS A 175 -1.69 4.55 -8.55
C LYS A 175 -2.33 3.24 -9.01
N ASP A 176 -1.53 2.26 -9.39
CA ASP A 176 -2.02 1.00 -9.94
C ASP A 176 -2.44 0.04 -8.82
N PHE A 177 -3.75 -0.13 -8.69
CA PHE A 177 -4.37 -1.03 -7.71
C PHE A 177 -5.27 -2.05 -8.39
N ARG A 178 -5.43 -3.21 -7.74
CA ARG A 178 -6.49 -4.17 -8.01
C ARG A 178 -7.34 -4.35 -6.76
N TYR A 179 -8.64 -4.40 -6.97
CA TYR A 179 -9.64 -4.48 -5.92
C TYR A 179 -10.46 -5.74 -6.05
N THR A 180 -10.78 -6.35 -4.91
CA THR A 180 -11.75 -7.43 -4.82
C THR A 180 -12.47 -7.41 -3.49
N VAL A 181 -13.58 -8.15 -3.40
CA VAL A 181 -14.36 -8.30 -2.18
C VAL A 181 -13.70 -9.34 -1.28
N ALA A 182 -13.53 -9.02 0.00
CA ALA A 182 -12.88 -9.89 0.98
C ALA A 182 -13.53 -11.28 1.04
N SER A 183 -14.87 -11.32 1.05
CA SER A 183 -15.67 -12.56 1.11
C SER A 183 -15.48 -13.50 -0.09
N TRP A 184 -14.91 -13.03 -1.20
CA TRP A 184 -14.64 -13.83 -2.39
C TRP A 184 -13.28 -14.53 -2.33
N LEU A 185 -12.36 -14.06 -1.49
CA LEU A 185 -11.00 -14.58 -1.40
C LEU A 185 -10.95 -16.07 -0.98
N ILE A 186 -9.83 -16.71 -1.27
CA ILE A 186 -9.60 -18.14 -1.03
C ILE A 186 -9.47 -18.40 0.47
N ARG A 187 -10.11 -19.48 0.93
CA ARG A 187 -10.12 -19.93 2.33
C ARG A 187 -8.96 -20.87 2.65
N ARG A 188 -8.58 -20.96 3.93
CA ARG A 188 -7.76 -22.08 4.39
C ARG A 188 -8.61 -23.36 4.41
N LYS A 189 -8.02 -24.49 4.03
CA LYS A 189 -8.74 -25.79 4.05
C LYS A 189 -9.01 -26.27 5.46
N GLU A 190 -8.12 -25.92 6.39
CA GLU A 190 -8.17 -26.34 7.79
C GLU A 190 -9.13 -25.47 8.62
N ASN A 191 -9.45 -24.26 8.15
CA ASN A 191 -10.41 -23.36 8.79
C ASN A 191 -11.00 -22.38 7.76
N GLU A 192 -12.26 -22.61 7.40
CA GLU A 192 -12.96 -21.84 6.37
C GLU A 192 -13.29 -20.39 6.78
N ASP A 193 -13.17 -20.02 8.06
CA ASP A 193 -13.39 -18.63 8.50
C ASP A 193 -12.16 -17.74 8.26
N LEU A 194 -11.04 -18.35 7.86
CA LEU A 194 -9.76 -17.69 7.68
C LEU A 194 -9.37 -17.58 6.21
N LEU A 195 -8.77 -16.44 5.89
CA LEU A 195 -8.14 -16.20 4.61
C LEU A 195 -6.90 -17.07 4.43
N LEU A 196 -6.78 -17.68 3.25
CA LEU A 196 -5.54 -18.29 2.82
C LEU A 196 -4.45 -17.21 2.80
N LYS A 197 -3.24 -17.55 3.26
CA LYS A 197 -2.14 -16.60 3.42
C LYS A 197 -1.79 -15.86 2.13
N PHE A 198 -1.83 -16.56 1.00
CA PHE A 198 -1.52 -15.98 -0.30
C PHE A 198 -2.76 -16.03 -1.19
N GLN A 199 -3.10 -14.88 -1.77
CA GLN A 199 -4.21 -14.74 -2.70
C GLN A 199 -3.66 -14.40 -4.09
N PRO A 200 -4.15 -15.03 -5.16
CA PRO A 200 -3.78 -14.68 -6.52
C PRO A 200 -4.37 -13.32 -6.91
N VAL A 201 -3.57 -12.51 -7.59
CA VAL A 201 -3.98 -11.20 -8.12
C VAL A 201 -3.73 -11.21 -9.63
N PRO A 202 -4.79 -11.16 -10.45
CA PRO A 202 -4.63 -11.22 -11.90
C PRO A 202 -3.93 -9.95 -12.41
N VAL A 203 -3.20 -10.09 -13.52
CA VAL A 203 -2.51 -8.96 -14.17
C VAL A 203 -3.53 -7.97 -14.75
N ASN A 204 -4.55 -8.51 -15.41
CA ASN A 204 -5.65 -7.77 -16.01
C ASN A 204 -6.90 -7.89 -15.14
N THR A 205 -7.84 -6.96 -15.31
CA THR A 205 -9.15 -7.04 -14.68
C THR A 205 -9.94 -8.25 -15.19
N ASN A 206 -10.88 -8.72 -14.39
CA ASN A 206 -11.80 -9.81 -14.71
C ASN A 206 -13.05 -9.71 -13.83
N ASP A 207 -13.91 -10.73 -13.86
CA ASP A 207 -15.16 -10.75 -13.08
C ASP A 207 -14.96 -10.79 -11.55
N ASP A 208 -13.73 -11.01 -11.08
CA ASP A 208 -13.37 -11.15 -9.66
C ASP A 208 -12.52 -9.97 -9.14
N TRP A 209 -11.83 -9.28 -10.05
CA TRP A 209 -10.87 -8.23 -9.74
C TRP A 209 -11.02 -7.06 -10.71
N THR A 210 -11.15 -5.87 -10.15
CA THR A 210 -11.30 -4.62 -10.90
C THR A 210 -10.15 -3.65 -10.57
N ASP A 211 -9.90 -2.68 -11.44
CA ASP A 211 -9.03 -1.52 -11.19
C ASP A 211 -9.82 -0.27 -10.79
N ASP A 212 -11.15 -0.37 -10.71
CA ASP A 212 -12.05 0.66 -10.20
C ASP A 212 -12.55 0.32 -8.79
N PHE A 213 -12.21 1.15 -7.81
CA PHE A 213 -12.62 0.97 -6.42
C PHE A 213 -14.15 0.95 -6.25
N LEU A 214 -14.88 1.81 -6.94
CA LEU A 214 -16.34 1.90 -6.79
C LEU A 214 -17.05 0.66 -7.35
N THR A 215 -16.50 0.06 -8.41
CA THR A 215 -16.95 -1.24 -8.89
C THR A 215 -16.81 -2.32 -7.81
N ALA A 216 -15.68 -2.42 -7.11
CA ALA A 216 -15.51 -3.41 -6.03
C ALA A 216 -16.47 -3.15 -4.84
N VAL A 217 -16.72 -1.88 -4.51
CA VAL A 217 -17.73 -1.50 -3.51
C VAL A 217 -19.13 -1.94 -3.94
N SER A 218 -19.48 -1.75 -5.22
CA SER A 218 -20.78 -2.18 -5.75
C SER A 218 -20.96 -3.69 -5.63
N TRP A 219 -19.91 -4.47 -5.91
CA TRP A 219 -19.91 -5.92 -5.74
C TRP A 219 -20.11 -6.32 -4.30
N PHE A 220 -19.39 -5.69 -3.36
CA PHE A 220 -19.56 -5.92 -1.93
C PHE A 220 -21.02 -5.69 -1.49
N ARG A 221 -21.61 -4.55 -1.88
CA ARG A 221 -22.98 -4.17 -1.51
C ARG A 221 -24.05 -5.04 -2.18
N SER A 222 -23.78 -5.58 -3.35
CA SER A 222 -24.70 -6.49 -4.05
C SER A 222 -24.97 -7.79 -3.29
N SER A 223 -24.16 -8.11 -2.27
CA SER A 223 -24.21 -9.36 -1.52
C SER A 223 -24.04 -10.61 -2.41
N GLN A 224 -23.44 -10.46 -3.59
CA GLN A 224 -23.15 -11.56 -4.49
C GLN A 224 -22.22 -12.57 -3.79
N LYS A 225 -22.66 -13.83 -3.76
CA LYS A 225 -21.87 -14.94 -3.25
C LYS A 225 -20.99 -15.50 -4.36
N LYS A 226 -19.72 -15.10 -4.35
CA LYS A 226 -18.68 -15.59 -5.27
C LYS A 226 -17.49 -16.12 -4.48
N ARG A 227 -16.68 -16.94 -5.14
CA ARG A 227 -15.34 -17.33 -4.68
C ARG A 227 -14.39 -17.27 -5.86
N ILE A 228 -13.28 -16.57 -5.68
CA ILE A 228 -12.22 -16.47 -6.68
C ILE A 228 -11.48 -17.81 -6.69
N TYR A 229 -11.20 -18.35 -7.88
CA TYR A 229 -10.51 -19.62 -8.10
C TYR A 229 -11.07 -20.75 -7.22
N ARG A 230 -12.15 -21.39 -7.68
CA ARG A 230 -12.71 -22.59 -7.03
C ARG A 230 -11.65 -23.70 -7.09
N ILE A 231 -11.11 -24.08 -5.94
CA ILE A 231 -10.12 -25.15 -5.75
C ILE A 231 -10.76 -26.24 -4.90
#